data_AF-A0A8D0FQP4-F1
#
_entry.id   AF-A0A8D0FQP4-F1
#
_cell.length_a   1.000
_cell.length_b   1.000
_cell.length_c   1.000
_cell.angle_alpha   90.00
_cell.angle_beta   90.00
_cell.angle_gamma   90.00
#
_symmetry.space_group_name_H-M   'P 1'
#
loop_
_entity.id
_entity.type
_entity.pdbx_description
1 polymer ?
#
loop_
_entity_poly.entity_id
_entity_poly.type
_entity_poly.pdbx_seq_one_letter_code
_entity_poly.pdbx_strand_id
1 'polypeptide(L)'
;MCWAKALLLPQAAAGAGAQVQQQPSAETNEGTGVTINCSHPNPKITDYIHWYRQLPGRGPAFLALTLKGSRELQAPPGRLSVAADRRSSALWLARPRRGDAAVYYCALGDTGRGAGAAAGHEPPRLLTLPCSSA
;
A
#
# COMPACT_ATOMS: atom_id res chain seq x y z
N MET A 1 -1.53 -19.50 18.08
CA MET A 1 -1.66 -18.02 17.90
C MET A 1 -2.02 -17.71 16.45
N CYS A 2 -3.09 -16.96 16.17
CA CYS A 2 -3.48 -16.59 14.81
C CYS A 2 -2.60 -15.43 14.29
N TRP A 3 -1.66 -15.74 13.40
CA TRP A 3 -0.92 -14.72 12.67
C TRP A 3 -1.78 -14.18 11.52
N ALA A 4 -1.68 -12.89 11.23
CA ALA A 4 -2.25 -12.25 10.05
C ALA A 4 -1.09 -11.90 9.09
N LYS A 5 -0.76 -12.79 8.16
CA LYS A 5 0.23 -12.46 7.12
C LYS A 5 -0.44 -11.59 6.07
N ALA A 6 0.01 -10.34 5.93
CA ALA A 6 -0.20 -9.60 4.71
C ALA A 6 0.99 -9.91 3.78
N LEU A 7 0.85 -10.97 2.98
CA LEU A 7 1.71 -11.16 1.82
C LEU A 7 1.37 -10.04 0.83
N LEU A 8 2.21 -9.02 0.80
CA LEU A 8 2.39 -8.27 -0.43
C LEU A 8 3.23 -9.20 -1.35
N LEU A 9 3.28 -8.97 -2.66
CA LEU A 9 4.32 -9.57 -3.49
C LEU A 9 5.22 -8.42 -3.97
N PRO A 10 6.52 -8.65 -4.25
CA PRO A 10 7.34 -7.64 -4.89
C PRO A 10 6.76 -7.34 -6.26
N GLN A 11 6.19 -6.16 -6.42
CA GLN A 11 5.98 -5.57 -7.73
C GLN A 11 7.17 -4.63 -7.93
N ALA A 12 8.21 -5.13 -8.61
CA ALA A 12 9.13 -4.22 -9.27
C ALA A 12 8.31 -3.55 -10.38
N ALA A 13 7.80 -2.35 -10.12
CA ALA A 13 7.14 -1.55 -11.15
C ALA A 13 8.21 -1.04 -12.13
N ALA A 14 8.62 -1.89 -13.06
CA ALA A 14 9.34 -1.50 -14.26
C ALA A 14 8.32 -1.00 -15.29
N GLY A 15 7.77 0.19 -15.04
CA GLY A 15 6.93 0.93 -15.96
C GLY A 15 7.47 2.35 -16.08
N ALA A 16 7.83 2.75 -17.30
CA ALA A 16 8.46 4.03 -17.61
C ALA A 16 7.68 5.21 -16.99
N GLY A 17 8.23 5.84 -15.94
CA GLY A 17 7.73 7.14 -15.47
C GLY A 17 8.02 7.51 -14.02
N ALA A 18 7.90 6.58 -13.07
CA ALA A 18 8.19 6.82 -11.65
C ALA A 18 8.31 5.49 -10.90
N GLN A 19 9.54 4.98 -10.74
CA GLN A 19 9.77 3.71 -10.06
C GLN A 19 9.57 3.90 -8.55
N VAL A 20 8.61 3.21 -7.94
CA VAL A 20 8.48 3.13 -6.48
C VAL A 20 9.07 1.82 -5.98
N GLN A 21 9.58 1.81 -4.75
CA GLN A 21 10.21 0.65 -4.12
C GLN A 21 9.50 0.35 -2.81
N GLN A 22 8.94 -0.84 -2.68
CA GLN A 22 8.24 -1.27 -1.47
C GLN A 22 8.76 -2.63 -1.02
N GLN A 23 8.66 -2.88 0.29
CA GLN A 23 8.95 -4.21 0.79
C GLN A 23 7.96 -5.22 0.20
N PRO A 24 8.45 -6.43 -0.13
CA PRO A 24 7.64 -7.43 -0.77
C PRO A 24 6.53 -7.92 0.13
N SER A 25 6.61 -7.83 1.46
CA SER A 25 5.56 -8.32 2.37
C SER A 25 5.70 -7.71 3.75
N ALA A 26 4.60 -7.66 4.51
CA ALA A 26 4.61 -7.23 5.91
C ALA A 26 3.71 -8.16 6.73
N GLU A 27 4.26 -8.80 7.75
CA GLU A 27 3.53 -9.77 8.56
C GLU A 27 3.31 -9.20 9.96
N THR A 28 2.13 -9.43 10.54
CA THR A 28 1.82 -9.01 11.90
C THR A 28 0.80 -9.94 12.53
N ASN A 29 0.61 -9.83 13.85
CA ASN A 29 -0.48 -10.50 14.52
C ASN A 29 -1.71 -9.60 14.56
N GLU A 30 -2.91 -10.18 14.65
CA GLU A 30 -4.13 -9.39 14.80
C GLU A 30 -4.01 -8.44 16.01
N GLY A 31 -4.47 -7.20 15.83
CA GLY A 31 -4.36 -6.15 16.85
C GLY A 31 -2.96 -5.59 17.06
N THR A 32 -1.93 -6.14 16.43
CA THR A 32 -0.55 -5.63 16.50
C THR A 32 -0.29 -4.71 15.32
N GLY A 33 0.05 -3.45 15.61
CA GLY A 33 0.28 -2.46 14.57
C GLY A 33 1.42 -2.85 13.63
N VAL A 34 1.29 -2.49 12.35
CA VAL A 34 2.29 -2.79 11.31
C VAL A 34 2.55 -1.57 10.44
N THR A 35 3.79 -1.41 10.00
CA THR A 35 4.21 -0.31 9.12
C THR A 35 4.60 -0.87 7.77
N ILE A 36 4.07 -0.28 6.71
CA ILE A 36 4.36 -0.62 5.31
C ILE A 36 5.08 0.57 4.71
N ASN A 37 6.33 0.37 4.31
CA ASN A 37 7.18 1.43 3.78
C ASN A 37 7.16 1.46 2.25
N CYS A 38 7.27 2.66 1.71
CA CYS A 38 7.41 2.92 0.28
C CYS A 38 8.44 4.02 0.03
N SER A 39 9.40 3.73 -0.83
CA SER A 39 10.45 4.63 -1.27
C SER A 39 10.16 5.14 -2.68
N HIS A 40 10.41 6.41 -2.88
CA HIS A 40 10.25 7.16 -4.11
C HIS A 40 11.62 7.77 -4.46
N PRO A 41 12.46 7.11 -5.25
CA PRO A 41 13.81 7.58 -5.53
C PRO A 41 13.83 8.90 -6.31
N ASN A 42 12.84 9.12 -7.17
CA ASN A 42 12.81 10.25 -8.11
C ASN A 42 11.41 10.89 -8.30
N PRO A 43 10.76 11.40 -7.22
CA PRO A 43 9.43 11.99 -7.30
C PRO A 43 9.48 13.37 -7.96
N LYS A 44 8.58 13.65 -8.91
CA LYS A 44 8.44 14.98 -9.52
C LYS A 44 7.78 15.95 -8.55
N ILE A 45 8.01 17.25 -8.73
CA ILE A 45 7.42 18.30 -7.88
C ILE A 45 5.89 18.23 -7.88
N THR A 46 5.30 17.91 -9.03
CA THR A 46 3.85 17.77 -9.23
C THR A 46 3.26 16.44 -8.75
N ASP A 47 4.10 15.47 -8.39
CA ASP A 47 3.61 14.15 -7.98
C ASP A 47 3.05 14.19 -6.57
N TYR A 48 1.85 13.64 -6.43
CA TYR A 48 1.28 13.26 -5.16
C TYR A 48 1.56 11.79 -4.86
N ILE A 49 1.62 11.46 -3.57
CA ILE A 49 1.76 10.07 -3.12
C ILE A 49 0.37 9.54 -2.82
N HIS A 50 -0.02 8.52 -3.57
CA HIS A 50 -1.27 7.80 -3.42
C HIS A 50 -1.02 6.49 -2.68
N TRP A 51 -1.96 6.11 -1.82
CA TRP A 51 -1.99 4.80 -1.19
C TRP A 51 -3.29 4.08 -1.49
N TYR A 52 -3.17 2.80 -1.83
CA TYR A 52 -4.28 1.93 -2.18
C TYR A 52 -4.26 0.67 -1.34
N ARG A 53 -5.44 0.07 -1.21
CA ARG A 53 -5.67 -1.25 -0.63
C ARG A 53 -6.47 -2.10 -1.60
N GLN A 54 -6.01 -3.31 -1.86
CA GLN A 54 -6.71 -4.28 -2.69
C GLN A 54 -7.01 -5.53 -1.88
N LEU A 55 -8.30 -5.74 -1.61
CA LEU A 55 -8.80 -6.96 -0.97
C LEU A 55 -8.83 -8.12 -1.98
N PRO A 56 -8.78 -9.37 -1.52
CA PRO A 56 -8.92 -10.54 -2.39
C PRO A 56 -10.20 -10.50 -3.22
N GLY A 57 -10.03 -10.69 -4.54
CA GLY A 57 -11.13 -10.68 -5.51
C GLY A 57 -11.76 -9.29 -5.75
N ARG A 58 -11.14 -8.21 -5.26
CA ARG A 58 -11.62 -6.84 -5.47
C ARG A 58 -10.62 -6.01 -6.26
N GLY A 59 -11.11 -4.96 -6.91
CA GLY A 59 -10.26 -3.93 -7.49
C GLY A 59 -9.57 -3.09 -6.40
N PRO A 60 -8.56 -2.30 -6.79
CA PRO A 60 -7.91 -1.38 -5.85
C PRO A 60 -8.87 -0.34 -5.29
N ALA A 61 -8.87 -0.19 -3.97
CA ALA A 61 -9.58 0.85 -3.25
C ALA A 61 -8.60 1.93 -2.79
N PHE A 62 -8.92 3.18 -3.06
CA PHE A 62 -8.14 4.32 -2.60
C PHE A 62 -8.23 4.48 -1.07
N LEU A 63 -7.08 4.65 -0.42
CA LEU A 63 -7.01 4.93 1.02
C LEU A 63 -6.82 6.43 1.27
N ALA A 64 -5.77 7.00 0.69
CA ALA A 64 -5.40 8.39 0.91
C ALA A 64 -4.41 8.91 -0.13
N LEU A 65 -4.37 10.23 -0.20
CA LEU A 65 -3.45 11.04 -0.98
C LEU A 65 -2.79 12.05 -0.04
N THR A 66 -1.47 12.19 -0.12
CA THR A 66 -0.78 13.33 0.51
C THR A 66 0.48 13.72 -0.24
N LEU A 67 0.88 14.98 -0.12
CA LEU A 67 2.12 15.50 -0.70
C LEU A 67 3.30 15.37 0.28
N LYS A 68 3.05 15.63 1.57
CA LYS A 68 4.02 15.59 2.68
C LYS A 68 3.28 15.56 4.02
N GLY A 69 3.98 15.21 5.09
CA GLY A 69 3.42 15.20 6.44
C GLY A 69 2.58 13.96 6.72
N SER A 70 1.68 14.03 7.70
CA SER A 70 0.86 12.90 8.13
C SER A 70 -0.63 13.10 7.88
N ARG A 71 -1.32 12.00 7.61
CA ARG A 71 -2.78 11.94 7.44
C ARG A 71 -3.31 10.71 8.17
N GLU A 72 -4.30 10.91 9.03
CA GLU A 72 -4.98 9.82 9.72
C GLU A 72 -5.97 9.09 8.78
N LEU A 73 -6.09 7.78 8.96
CA LEU A 73 -6.97 6.88 8.24
C LEU A 73 -7.99 6.31 9.22
N GLN A 74 -9.25 6.25 8.79
CA GLN A 74 -10.33 5.73 9.62
C GLN A 74 -10.59 4.23 9.40
N ALA A 75 -10.45 3.76 8.17
CA ALA A 75 -10.78 2.39 7.77
C ALA A 75 -9.81 1.83 6.71
N PRO A 76 -8.80 1.03 7.10
CA PRO A 76 -8.47 0.61 8.46
C PRO A 76 -7.96 1.78 9.32
N PRO A 77 -8.09 1.72 10.65
CA PRO A 77 -7.51 2.73 11.53
C PRO A 77 -5.99 2.73 11.40
N GLY A 78 -5.42 3.90 11.16
CA GLY A 78 -3.99 4.00 10.91
C GLY A 78 -3.57 5.40 10.50
N ARG A 79 -2.32 5.53 10.06
CA ARG A 79 -1.74 6.80 9.66
C ARG A 79 -0.84 6.62 8.45
N LEU A 80 -1.08 7.47 7.45
CA LEU A 80 -0.14 7.69 6.37
C LEU A 80 0.84 8.80 6.78
N SER A 81 2.14 8.58 6.56
CA SER A 81 3.18 9.60 6.74
C SER A 81 4.04 9.69 5.48
N VAL A 82 4.41 10.90 5.09
CA VAL A 82 5.30 11.19 3.97
C VAL A 82 6.42 12.12 4.44
N ALA A 83 7.65 11.74 4.16
CA ALA A 83 8.83 12.53 4.52
C ALA A 83 8.84 13.91 3.85
N ALA A 84 9.51 14.87 4.45
CA ALA A 84 9.58 16.24 3.95
C ALA A 84 10.22 16.32 2.55
N ASP A 85 11.20 15.46 2.27
CA ASP A 85 11.85 15.31 0.96
C ASP A 85 10.99 14.54 -0.07
N ARG A 86 9.86 13.96 0.38
CA ARG A 86 8.91 13.13 -0.37
C ARG A 86 9.52 11.86 -0.97
N ARG A 87 10.76 11.52 -0.62
CA ARG A 87 11.45 10.33 -1.11
C ARG A 87 11.02 9.06 -0.37
N SER A 88 10.25 9.21 0.70
CA SER A 88 9.70 8.08 1.44
C SER A 88 8.30 8.36 1.97
N SER A 89 7.52 7.30 2.08
CA SER A 89 6.24 7.26 2.74
C SER A 89 6.07 5.97 3.55
N ALA A 90 5.22 6.03 4.56
CA ALA A 90 4.92 4.91 5.43
C ALA A 90 3.43 4.88 5.74
N LEU A 91 2.81 3.73 5.54
CA LEU A 91 1.45 3.43 5.97
C LEU A 91 1.53 2.60 7.26
N TRP A 92 1.14 3.20 8.37
CA TRP A 92 0.99 2.51 9.64
C TRP A 92 -0.47 2.08 9.83
N LEU A 93 -0.70 0.80 10.08
CA LEU A 93 -2.01 0.27 10.47
C LEU A 93 -1.99 0.04 11.97
N ALA A 94 -2.91 0.65 12.71
CA ALA A 94 -2.85 0.69 14.17
C ALA A 94 -3.19 -0.66 14.81
N ARG A 95 -4.28 -1.28 14.36
CA ARG A 95 -4.81 -2.55 14.90
C ARG A 95 -5.43 -3.38 13.77
N PRO A 96 -4.59 -3.90 12.85
CA PRO A 96 -5.09 -4.68 11.72
C PRO A 96 -5.79 -5.94 12.21
N ARG A 97 -6.91 -6.26 11.57
CA ARG A 97 -7.68 -7.51 11.78
C ARG A 97 -7.48 -8.45 10.61
N ARG A 98 -7.93 -9.69 10.73
CA ARG A 98 -7.93 -10.66 9.62
C ARG A 98 -8.59 -10.12 8.35
N GLY A 99 -9.64 -9.29 8.48
CA GLY A 99 -10.32 -8.65 7.34
C GLY A 99 -9.52 -7.51 6.67
N ASP A 100 -8.47 -7.02 7.32
CA ASP A 100 -7.58 -5.99 6.77
C ASP A 100 -6.40 -6.60 5.99
N ALA A 101 -6.28 -7.94 5.96
CA ALA A 101 -5.30 -8.64 5.14
C ALA A 101 -5.59 -8.40 3.65
N ALA A 102 -4.69 -7.67 3.01
CA ALA A 102 -4.87 -7.12 1.67
C ALA A 102 -3.52 -6.76 1.06
N VAL A 103 -3.51 -6.48 -0.24
CA VAL A 103 -2.36 -5.87 -0.90
C VAL A 103 -2.44 -4.36 -0.70
N TYR A 104 -1.45 -3.78 -0.03
CA TYR A 104 -1.28 -2.34 0.16
C TYR A 104 -0.13 -1.86 -0.72
N TYR A 105 -0.36 -0.85 -1.54
CA TYR A 105 0.68 -0.31 -2.43
C TYR A 105 0.57 1.20 -2.57
N CYS A 106 1.72 1.82 -2.86
CA CYS A 106 1.85 3.25 -3.11
C CYS A 106 1.98 3.52 -4.62
N ALA A 107 1.63 4.74 -5.04
CA ALA A 107 1.91 5.20 -6.39
C ALA A 107 2.21 6.72 -6.40
N LEU A 108 2.95 7.16 -7.41
CA LEU A 108 3.15 8.57 -7.72
C LEU A 108 2.25 8.95 -8.90
N GLY A 109 1.58 10.10 -8.82
CA GLY A 109 0.73 10.60 -9.91
C GLY A 109 0.53 12.11 -9.85
N ASP A 110 0.35 12.74 -11.01
CA ASP A 110 -0.09 14.13 -11.10
C ASP A 110 -1.63 14.21 -10.99
N THR A 111 -2.15 15.28 -10.40
CA THR A 111 -3.61 15.53 -10.34
C THR A 111 -4.15 16.16 -11.63
N GLY A 112 -3.28 16.40 -12.63
CA GLY A 112 -3.54 17.24 -13.80
C GLY A 112 -4.00 16.53 -15.07
N ARG A 113 -4.04 15.19 -15.10
CA ARG A 113 -4.48 14.46 -16.30
C ARG A 113 -5.23 13.22 -15.88
N GLY A 114 -6.52 13.17 -16.20
CA GLY A 114 -7.37 12.01 -15.94
C GLY A 114 -6.70 10.74 -16.47
N ALA A 115 -6.21 9.91 -15.55
CA ALA A 115 -5.61 8.62 -15.89
C ALA A 115 -6.72 7.56 -15.99
N GLY A 116 -7.51 7.68 -17.06
CA GLY A 116 -8.01 6.51 -17.76
C GLY A 116 -6.82 5.79 -18.39
N ALA A 117 -6.11 5.01 -17.59
CA ALA A 117 -5.14 4.03 -18.04
C ALA A 117 -5.08 2.91 -17.00
N ALA A 118 -6.18 2.16 -16.93
CA ALA A 118 -6.12 0.77 -16.52
C ALA A 118 -5.29 0.03 -17.58
N ALA A 119 -3.97 0.21 -17.53
CA ALA A 119 -3.06 -0.71 -18.20
C ALA A 119 -3.22 -2.03 -17.45
N GLY A 120 -3.85 -3.00 -18.13
CA GLY A 120 -4.21 -4.29 -17.56
C GLY A 120 -3.04 -4.91 -16.80
N HIS A 121 -3.18 -4.96 -15.49
CA HIS A 121 -2.33 -5.77 -14.65
C HIS A 121 -3.24 -6.84 -14.04
N GLU A 122 -2.99 -8.08 -14.45
CA GLU A 122 -3.66 -9.23 -13.84
C GLU A 122 -3.37 -9.20 -12.33
N PRO A 123 -4.40 -9.15 -11.47
CA PRO A 123 -4.17 -9.16 -10.04
C PRO A 123 -3.49 -10.47 -9.65
N PRO A 124 -2.37 -10.46 -8.91
CA PRO A 124 -1.74 -11.68 -8.43
C PRO A 124 -2.78 -12.48 -7.65
N ARG A 125 -2.98 -13.74 -8.04
CA ARG A 125 -3.94 -14.63 -7.39
C ARG A 125 -3.55 -14.75 -5.92
N LEU A 126 -4.43 -14.30 -5.03
CA LEU A 126 -4.27 -14.52 -3.60
C LEU A 126 -4.37 -16.02 -3.34
N LEU A 127 -3.24 -16.62 -2.97
CA LEU A 127 -3.22 -17.94 -2.37
C LEU A 127 -3.90 -17.80 -1.01
N THR A 128 -5.14 -18.28 -0.93
CA THR A 128 -5.87 -18.50 0.31
C THR A 128 -5.03 -19.47 1.15
N LEU A 129 -4.26 -18.96 2.13
CA LEU A 129 -3.62 -19.85 3.09
C LEU A 129 -4.67 -20.27 4.13
N PRO A 130 -4.89 -21.58 4.32
CA PRO A 130 -5.76 -22.07 5.37
C PRO A 130 -5.14 -21.74 6.73
N CYS A 131 -6.00 -21.40 7.69
CA CYS A 131 -5.62 -21.27 9.08
C CYS A 131 -5.25 -22.66 9.59
N SER A 132 -3.96 -23.00 9.72
CA SER A 132 -3.55 -24.16 10.50
C SER A 132 -3.84 -23.88 11.97
N SER A 133 -4.89 -24.51 12.49
CA SER A 133 -5.17 -24.61 13.91
C SER A 133 -4.11 -25.50 14.58
N ALA A 134 -3.39 -24.95 15.54
CA ALA A 134 -2.77 -25.70 16.63
C ALA A 134 -3.05 -24.92 17.92
#